data_AF-A0A7V2JK05-F1
#
_entry.id   AF-A0A7V2JK05-F1
#
_cell.length_a   1.000
_cell.length_b   1.000
_cell.length_c   1.000
_cell.angle_alpha   90.00
_cell.angle_beta   90.00
_cell.angle_gamma   90.00
#
_symmetry.space_group_name_H-M   'P 1'
#
loop_
_entity.id
_entity.type
_entity.pdbx_description
1 polymer ?
#
loop_
_entity_poly.entity_id
_entity_poly.type
_entity_poly.pdbx_seq_one_letter_code
_entity_poly.pdbx_strand_id
1 'polypeptide(L)'
;MRTMFIGFVILMLSASFSFALEKEEFERQWNAAESKDAKLALATEVIASATDLDEIRSIQDMWEDYNRDSALEFFTARADENRTAENLYLLGRLQDDPSESISLATKSIEADPSFTYAYRLLVVTYMNNLFDAEEDGEHYATLKASFDRDFPLMEQIRDYLPDDGGAWGLLYEALVYRKDYANQLKCLDRGKGLEQRWASVQGYTNAYVGLGDYAVARAKLEEMLDERIADDRLEPEMREEVRLYRYFTALEYVGAWDEAIRYFKSYDGEELATSAKIYLATAYLNSGKKNKAIKALEDAAELGFDTASELTDYGDFDDLMDHRKWDDLIASVKQNRIDSAPERRAELLAKRMDLAAP
;
A
#
# COMPACT_ATOMS: atom_id res chain seq x y z
N MET A 1 41.20 -24.13 56.59
CA MET A 1 40.97 -22.74 57.04
C MET A 1 41.94 -21.84 56.28
N ARG A 2 41.56 -21.40 55.07
CA ARG A 2 42.30 -20.45 54.26
C ARG A 2 41.28 -19.45 53.73
N THR A 3 41.40 -18.22 54.19
CA THR A 3 40.48 -17.12 53.91
C THR A 3 41.15 -16.21 52.89
N MET A 4 40.38 -15.90 51.84
CA MET A 4 40.36 -14.69 51.00
C MET A 4 41.69 -14.00 50.65
N PHE A 5 42.00 -14.02 49.36
CA PHE A 5 42.54 -12.86 48.67
C PHE A 5 41.54 -12.48 47.57
N ILE A 6 40.92 -11.31 47.72
CA ILE A 6 39.98 -10.71 46.78
C ILE A 6 40.78 -10.22 45.57
N GLY A 7 40.51 -10.81 44.41
CA GLY A 7 41.05 -10.38 43.12
C GLY A 7 40.26 -9.20 42.59
N PHE A 8 40.89 -8.03 42.59
CA PHE A 8 40.46 -6.83 41.91
C PHE A 8 40.93 -6.95 40.45
N VAL A 9 40.01 -7.12 39.50
CA VAL A 9 40.29 -6.96 38.06
C VAL A 9 39.46 -5.78 37.58
N ILE A 10 40.05 -4.59 37.72
CA ILE A 10 39.70 -3.43 36.90
C ILE A 10 40.45 -3.64 35.58
N LEU A 11 39.73 -4.06 34.55
CA LEU A 11 40.24 -4.06 33.18
C LEU A 11 39.92 -2.68 32.60
N MET A 12 40.92 -1.80 32.61
CA MET A 12 40.92 -0.56 31.85
C MET A 12 40.95 -0.91 30.36
N LEU A 13 39.79 -0.82 29.70
CA LEU A 13 39.71 -0.65 28.26
C LEU A 13 39.85 0.83 27.95
N SER A 14 41.10 1.29 27.84
CA SER A 14 41.44 2.58 27.26
C SER A 14 42.57 2.38 26.25
N ALA A 15 42.20 1.77 25.14
CA ALA A 15 42.98 1.79 23.91
C ALA A 15 42.06 2.18 22.77
N SER A 16 41.91 3.49 22.58
CA SER A 16 41.18 4.12 21.47
C SER A 16 41.88 3.77 20.16
N PHE A 17 41.49 2.64 19.57
CA PHE A 17 41.72 2.33 18.17
C PHE A 17 40.38 2.43 17.47
N SER A 18 40.09 3.60 16.89
CA SER A 18 38.94 3.83 16.02
C SER A 18 39.14 3.07 14.71
N PHE A 19 38.81 1.79 14.71
CA PHE A 19 38.49 1.06 13.49
C PHE A 19 36.97 0.96 13.42
N ALA A 20 36.38 1.33 12.29
CA ALA A 20 35.00 0.99 11.98
C ALA A 20 34.86 -0.53 12.20
N LEU A 21 33.93 -0.90 13.06
CA LEU A 21 33.82 -2.27 13.54
C LEU A 21 32.90 -2.96 12.55
N GLU A 22 33.41 -3.91 11.77
CA GLU A 22 32.57 -4.63 10.80
C GLU A 22 31.34 -5.21 11.51
N LYS A 23 30.15 -5.09 10.91
CA LYS A 23 28.86 -5.44 11.53
C LYS A 23 28.86 -6.79 12.27
N GLU A 24 29.51 -7.80 11.69
CA GLU A 24 29.64 -9.14 12.28
C GLU A 24 30.43 -9.13 13.60
N GLU A 25 31.44 -8.28 13.71
CA GLU A 25 32.22 -8.09 14.93
C GLU A 25 31.37 -7.43 16.02
N PHE A 26 30.53 -6.46 15.64
CA PHE A 26 29.63 -5.78 16.59
C PHE A 26 28.62 -6.78 17.13
N GLU A 27 27.98 -7.56 16.25
CA GLU A 27 27.02 -8.60 16.63
C GLU A 27 27.66 -9.64 17.56
N ARG A 28 28.90 -10.05 17.27
CA ARG A 28 29.63 -10.98 18.13
C ARG A 28 29.87 -10.40 19.52
N GLN A 29 30.35 -9.16 19.62
CA GLN A 29 30.59 -8.50 20.91
C GLN A 29 29.29 -8.24 21.67
N TRP A 30 28.24 -7.82 20.96
CA TRP A 30 26.90 -7.61 21.51
C TRP A 30 26.32 -8.88 22.13
N ASN A 31 26.51 -10.03 21.47
CA ASN A 31 26.04 -11.32 21.97
C ASN A 31 26.91 -11.87 23.12
N ALA A 32 28.20 -11.52 23.14
CA ALA A 32 29.11 -11.90 24.23
C ALA A 32 28.96 -11.04 25.49
N ALA A 33 28.39 -9.83 25.39
CA ALA A 33 28.17 -8.95 26.51
C ALA A 33 27.13 -9.51 27.50
N GLU A 34 27.56 -9.82 28.72
CA GLU A 34 26.74 -10.51 29.74
C GLU A 34 25.76 -9.58 30.48
N SER A 35 25.93 -8.26 30.41
CA SER A 35 25.10 -7.29 31.13
C SER A 35 24.47 -6.24 30.23
N LYS A 36 23.34 -5.67 30.68
CA LYS A 36 22.68 -4.54 30.02
C LYS A 36 23.67 -3.37 29.84
N ASP A 37 24.35 -2.99 30.91
CA ASP A 37 25.30 -1.86 30.88
C ASP A 37 26.45 -2.08 29.88
N ALA A 38 26.95 -3.30 29.75
CA ALA A 38 28.00 -3.62 28.79
C ALA A 38 27.52 -3.49 27.34
N LYS A 39 26.29 -3.94 27.04
CA LYS A 39 25.68 -3.77 25.71
C LYS A 39 25.45 -2.29 25.37
N LEU A 40 24.90 -1.53 26.32
CA LEU A 40 24.66 -0.09 26.13
C LEU A 40 25.95 0.71 25.93
N ALA A 41 27.00 0.39 26.72
CA ALA A 41 28.31 1.00 26.56
C ALA A 41 28.93 0.69 25.20
N LEU A 42 28.84 -0.57 24.74
CA LEU A 42 29.32 -0.98 23.43
C LEU A 42 28.62 -0.23 22.29
N ALA A 43 27.28 -0.19 22.28
CA ALA A 43 26.55 0.55 21.24
C ALA A 43 26.89 2.04 21.23
N THR A 44 26.99 2.65 22.41
CA THR A 44 27.37 4.07 22.54
C THR A 44 28.76 4.33 21.96
N GLU A 45 29.76 3.50 22.29
CA GLU A 45 31.13 3.64 21.81
C GLU A 45 31.23 3.49 20.29
N VAL A 46 30.56 2.49 19.73
CA VAL A 46 30.59 2.24 18.28
C VAL A 46 29.86 3.36 17.53
N ILE A 47 28.67 3.78 17.96
CA ILE A 47 27.95 4.90 17.33
C ILE A 47 28.72 6.23 17.43
N ALA A 48 29.49 6.45 18.49
CA ALA A 48 30.30 7.66 18.64
C ALA A 48 31.50 7.72 17.68
N SER A 49 31.96 6.56 17.20
CA SER A 49 33.12 6.45 16.30
C SER A 49 32.76 6.10 14.85
N ALA A 50 31.55 5.61 14.62
CA ALA A 50 31.02 5.32 13.29
C ALA A 50 30.90 6.60 12.46
N THR A 51 31.27 6.49 11.18
CA THR A 51 31.13 7.55 10.17
C THR A 51 30.20 7.15 9.03
N ASP A 52 29.86 5.86 8.94
CA ASP A 52 28.88 5.33 8.02
C ASP A 52 27.50 5.29 8.69
N LEU A 53 26.53 5.95 8.07
CA LEU A 53 25.16 5.99 8.56
C LEU A 53 24.53 4.60 8.56
N ASP A 54 24.84 3.74 7.59
CA ASP A 54 24.22 2.41 7.53
C ASP A 54 24.73 1.48 8.65
N GLU A 55 25.96 1.69 9.11
CA GLU A 55 26.51 1.05 10.32
C GLU A 55 25.75 1.53 11.57
N ILE A 56 25.59 2.86 11.74
CA ILE A 56 24.84 3.45 12.85
C ILE A 56 23.40 2.93 12.88
N ARG A 57 22.75 2.85 11.71
CA ARG A 57 21.38 2.34 11.56
C ARG A 57 21.27 0.88 11.99
N SER A 58 22.21 0.02 11.57
CA SER A 58 22.21 -1.40 11.94
C SER A 58 22.36 -1.59 13.46
N ILE A 59 23.23 -0.80 14.08
CA ILE A 59 23.42 -0.82 15.54
C ILE A 59 22.17 -0.30 16.26
N GLN A 60 21.57 0.77 15.74
CA GLN A 60 20.32 1.33 16.27
C GLN A 60 19.21 0.28 16.27
N ASP A 61 19.02 -0.47 15.18
CA ASP A 61 17.99 -1.50 15.07
C ASP A 61 18.17 -2.59 16.14
N MET A 62 19.41 -3.06 16.33
CA MET A 62 19.72 -4.05 17.37
C MET A 62 19.52 -3.50 18.79
N TRP A 63 19.83 -2.22 19.01
CA TRP A 63 19.63 -1.58 20.30
C TRP A 63 18.15 -1.38 20.59
N GLU A 64 17.38 -0.89 19.63
CA GLU A 64 15.92 -0.71 19.71
C GLU A 64 15.22 -2.02 20.10
N ASP A 65 15.54 -3.12 19.41
CA ASP A 65 15.00 -4.46 19.69
C ASP A 65 15.30 -4.95 21.11
N TYR A 66 16.45 -4.56 21.66
CA TYR A 66 16.87 -4.97 23.00
C TYR A 66 16.32 -4.05 24.10
N ASN A 67 16.36 -2.74 23.88
CA ASN A 67 15.92 -1.72 24.84
C ASN A 67 15.61 -0.38 24.15
N ARG A 68 14.43 -0.29 23.54
CA ARG A 68 13.88 0.91 22.88
C ARG A 68 14.06 2.18 23.70
N ASP A 69 13.61 2.20 24.96
CA ASP A 69 13.65 3.40 25.81
C ASP A 69 15.06 4.00 25.92
N SER A 70 16.07 3.16 26.14
CA SER A 70 17.45 3.63 26.23
C SER A 70 18.04 4.09 24.89
N ALA A 71 17.63 3.46 23.77
CA ALA A 71 18.03 3.93 22.45
C ALA A 71 17.40 5.30 22.17
N LEU A 72 16.10 5.45 22.45
CA LEU A 72 15.38 6.71 22.29
C LEU A 72 15.99 7.82 23.14
N GLU A 73 16.30 7.57 24.41
CA GLU A 73 16.98 8.52 25.29
C GLU A 73 18.32 8.97 24.71
N PHE A 74 19.14 8.03 24.25
CA PHE A 74 20.45 8.31 23.66
C PHE A 74 20.33 9.18 22.39
N PHE A 75 19.49 8.78 21.43
CA PHE A 75 19.33 9.53 20.18
C PHE A 75 18.63 10.87 20.39
N THR A 76 17.79 11.01 21.42
CA THR A 76 17.23 12.31 21.83
C THR A 76 18.33 13.24 22.31
N ALA A 77 19.18 12.79 23.24
CA ALA A 77 20.30 13.59 23.74
C ALA A 77 21.26 14.00 22.62
N ARG A 78 21.56 13.07 21.69
CA ARG A 78 22.41 13.33 20.52
C ARG A 78 21.81 14.38 19.59
N ALA A 79 20.51 14.31 19.31
CA ALA A 79 19.82 15.30 18.49
C ALA A 79 19.74 16.68 19.17
N ASP A 80 19.57 16.73 20.50
CA ASP A 80 19.54 17.99 21.24
C ASP A 80 20.93 18.66 21.37
N GLU A 81 22.00 17.86 21.46
CA GLU A 81 23.37 18.38 21.44
C GLU A 81 23.74 18.96 20.06
N ASN A 82 23.35 18.28 18.98
CA ASN A 82 23.65 18.72 17.62
C ASN A 82 22.53 18.33 16.64
N ARG A 83 21.74 19.32 16.22
CA ARG A 83 20.58 19.16 15.32
C ARG A 83 20.98 19.06 13.85
N THR A 84 21.85 18.12 13.52
CA THR A 84 22.15 17.78 12.11
C THR A 84 20.99 17.01 11.48
N ALA A 85 20.92 17.02 10.14
CA ALA A 85 19.95 16.22 9.40
C ALA A 85 20.03 14.72 9.79
N GLU A 86 21.25 14.19 9.91
CA GLU A 86 21.50 12.80 10.32
C GLU A 86 20.92 12.48 11.70
N ASN A 87 21.20 13.32 12.72
CA ASN A 87 20.73 13.06 14.08
C ASN A 87 19.20 13.17 14.19
N LEU A 88 18.60 14.13 13.48
CA LEU A 88 17.14 14.27 13.42
C LEU A 88 16.48 13.05 12.75
N TYR A 89 17.07 12.54 11.67
CA TYR A 89 16.61 11.32 11.00
C TYR A 89 16.71 10.10 11.92
N LEU A 90 17.87 9.88 12.56
CA LEU A 90 18.09 8.75 13.47
C LEU A 90 17.09 8.78 14.64
N LEU A 91 16.83 9.95 15.22
CA LEU A 91 15.78 10.09 16.24
C LEU A 91 14.38 9.80 15.67
N GLY A 92 14.09 10.28 14.46
CA GLY A 92 12.81 10.11 13.78
C GLY A 92 12.43 8.65 13.51
N ARG A 93 13.41 7.75 13.36
CA ARG A 93 13.20 6.30 13.20
C ARG A 93 12.65 5.62 14.46
N LEU A 94 12.90 6.19 15.64
CA LEU A 94 12.54 5.61 16.93
C LEU A 94 11.21 6.13 17.49
N GLN A 95 10.51 7.01 16.76
CA GLN A 95 9.25 7.57 17.24
C GLN A 95 8.11 6.56 17.01
N ASP A 96 7.30 6.36 18.05
CA ASP A 96 6.07 5.57 17.95
C ASP A 96 4.95 6.36 17.27
N ASP A 97 4.88 7.68 17.50
CA ASP A 97 3.92 8.56 16.80
C ASP A 97 4.44 8.89 15.39
N PRO A 98 3.74 8.46 14.32
CA PRO A 98 4.09 8.81 12.95
C PRO A 98 4.19 10.33 12.71
N SER A 99 3.41 11.12 13.44
CA SER A 99 3.42 12.59 13.35
C SER A 99 4.74 13.19 13.84
N GLU A 100 5.31 12.61 14.90
CA GLU A 100 6.62 13.01 15.42
C GLU A 100 7.74 12.56 14.47
N SER A 101 7.64 11.36 13.92
CA SER A 101 8.56 10.86 12.88
C SER A 101 8.59 11.78 11.66
N ILE A 102 7.43 12.17 11.12
CA ILE A 102 7.31 13.13 10.01
C ILE A 102 7.87 14.49 10.39
N SER A 103 7.56 15.01 11.58
CA SER A 103 8.10 16.29 12.06
C SER A 103 9.64 16.31 12.08
N LEU A 104 10.26 15.21 12.52
CA LEU A 104 11.72 15.07 12.53
C LEU A 104 12.29 14.89 11.12
N ALA A 105 11.63 14.14 10.24
CA ALA A 105 12.01 14.03 8.84
C ALA A 105 11.97 15.39 8.14
N THR A 106 10.92 16.19 8.35
CA THR A 106 10.81 17.55 7.81
C THR A 106 11.95 18.43 8.30
N LYS A 107 12.24 18.46 9.60
CA LYS A 107 13.37 19.24 10.15
C LYS A 107 14.72 18.76 9.61
N SER A 108 14.86 17.45 9.36
CA SER A 108 16.06 16.87 8.76
C SER A 108 16.25 17.36 7.33
N ILE A 109 15.20 17.37 6.51
CA ILE A 109 15.19 17.94 5.15
C ILE A 109 15.50 19.44 5.18
N GLU A 110 14.91 20.20 6.11
CA GLU A 110 15.18 21.64 6.26
C GLU A 110 16.65 21.92 6.62
N ALA A 111 17.27 21.04 7.43
CA ALA A 111 18.67 21.16 7.81
C ALA A 111 19.64 20.83 6.66
N ASP A 112 19.32 19.80 5.87
CA ASP A 112 20.06 19.42 4.67
C ASP A 112 19.14 18.76 3.63
N PRO A 113 18.67 19.50 2.61
CA PRO A 113 17.80 18.96 1.57
C PRO A 113 18.45 17.85 0.73
N SER A 114 19.78 17.75 0.72
CA SER A 114 20.50 16.69 0.00
C SER A 114 20.60 15.38 0.79
N PHE A 115 20.21 15.39 2.07
CA PHE A 115 20.23 14.22 2.92
C PHE A 115 19.04 13.30 2.64
N THR A 116 19.21 12.39 1.68
CA THR A 116 18.13 11.60 1.08
C THR A 116 17.41 10.66 2.06
N TYR A 117 18.06 10.25 3.16
CA TYR A 117 17.46 9.38 4.18
C TYR A 117 16.25 10.01 4.88
N ALA A 118 16.19 11.34 4.99
CA ALA A 118 15.06 12.03 5.58
C ALA A 118 13.79 11.89 4.72
N TYR A 119 13.91 11.94 3.40
CA TYR A 119 12.78 11.65 2.51
C TYR A 119 12.35 10.19 2.59
N ARG A 120 13.29 9.25 2.74
CA ARG A 120 12.95 7.84 2.95
C ARG A 120 12.18 7.60 4.25
N LEU A 121 12.47 8.38 5.30
CA LEU A 121 11.67 8.36 6.52
C LEU A 121 10.24 8.86 6.25
N LEU A 122 10.06 9.97 5.52
CA LEU A 122 8.73 10.40 5.07
C LEU A 122 8.02 9.30 4.26
N VAL A 123 8.72 8.64 3.32
CA VAL A 123 8.20 7.55 2.49
C VAL A 123 7.61 6.44 3.35
N VAL A 124 8.42 5.87 4.24
CA VAL A 124 7.98 4.74 5.06
C VAL A 124 6.85 5.14 6.00
N THR A 125 6.94 6.33 6.62
CA THR A 125 5.94 6.76 7.59
C THR A 125 4.57 7.00 6.95
N TYR A 126 4.51 7.67 5.79
CA TYR A 126 3.24 7.90 5.09
C TYR A 126 2.66 6.63 4.45
N MET A 127 3.49 5.81 3.83
CA MET A 127 3.02 4.54 3.26
C MET A 127 2.34 3.69 4.33
N ASN A 128 3.00 3.45 5.46
CA ASN A 128 2.51 2.53 6.48
C ASN A 128 1.31 3.07 7.28
N ASN A 129 1.15 4.40 7.41
CA ASN A 129 0.19 4.99 8.35
C ASN A 129 -0.92 5.82 7.69
N LEU A 130 -0.81 6.13 6.40
CA LEU A 130 -1.85 6.87 5.66
C LEU A 130 -2.33 6.12 4.42
N PHE A 131 -1.43 5.56 3.62
CA PHE A 131 -1.80 4.96 2.32
C PHE A 131 -2.14 3.47 2.40
N ASP A 132 -1.41 2.70 3.20
CA ASP A 132 -1.65 1.27 3.42
C ASP A 132 -2.44 0.99 4.73
N ALA A 133 -2.79 2.03 5.48
CA ALA A 133 -3.53 1.91 6.73
C ALA A 133 -5.05 1.85 6.52
N GLU A 134 -5.75 1.14 7.40
CA GLU A 134 -7.22 1.20 7.48
C GLU A 134 -7.66 2.62 7.86
N GLU A 135 -8.79 3.10 7.31
CA GLU A 135 -9.27 4.48 7.52
C GLU A 135 -9.56 4.82 9.00
N ASP A 136 -9.73 3.82 9.86
CA ASP A 136 -9.94 3.93 11.30
C ASP A 136 -8.67 3.67 12.14
N GLY A 137 -7.50 3.54 11.49
CA GLY A 137 -6.22 3.44 12.16
C GLY A 137 -5.93 4.62 13.08
N GLU A 138 -5.23 4.36 14.19
CA GLU A 138 -4.99 5.32 15.29
C GLU A 138 -4.45 6.68 14.81
N HIS A 139 -3.60 6.68 13.79
CA HIS A 139 -2.93 7.88 13.28
C HIS A 139 -3.51 8.44 11.98
N TYR A 140 -4.45 7.74 11.34
CA TYR A 140 -4.95 8.09 10.00
C TYR A 140 -5.46 9.53 9.93
N ALA A 141 -6.34 9.92 10.87
CA ALA A 141 -6.95 11.25 10.87
C ALA A 141 -5.93 12.38 11.04
N THR A 142 -4.92 12.18 11.89
CA THR A 142 -3.86 13.17 12.16
C THR A 142 -2.96 13.37 10.94
N LEU A 143 -2.55 12.27 10.30
CA LEU A 143 -1.71 12.33 9.10
C LEU A 143 -2.47 12.91 7.92
N LYS A 144 -3.73 12.52 7.75
CA LYS A 144 -4.65 13.10 6.76
C LYS A 144 -4.75 14.62 6.90
N ALA A 145 -4.85 15.13 8.13
CA ALA A 145 -4.92 16.57 8.39
C ALA A 145 -3.61 17.32 8.08
N SER A 146 -2.47 16.65 8.19
CA SER A 146 -1.14 17.23 7.95
C SER A 146 -0.65 17.07 6.51
N PHE A 147 -1.22 16.14 5.76
CA PHE A 147 -0.73 15.72 4.44
C PHE A 147 -0.55 16.89 3.45
N ASP A 148 -1.51 17.81 3.34
CA ASP A 148 -1.41 18.94 2.40
C ASP A 148 -0.24 19.89 2.73
N ARG A 149 0.12 20.03 4.01
CA ARG A 149 1.28 20.81 4.45
C ARG A 149 2.59 20.13 4.03
N ASP A 150 2.63 18.81 4.10
CA ASP A 150 3.86 18.02 3.93
C ASP A 150 4.08 17.59 2.46
N PHE A 151 3.05 17.62 1.63
CA PHE A 151 3.13 17.27 0.20
C PHE A 151 4.24 17.99 -0.60
N PRO A 152 4.51 19.30 -0.41
CA PRO A 152 5.62 19.96 -1.10
C PRO A 152 7.00 19.33 -0.83
N LEU A 153 7.18 18.64 0.30
CA LEU A 153 8.40 17.88 0.60
C LEU A 153 8.46 16.60 -0.22
N MET A 154 7.33 15.92 -0.42
CA MET A 154 7.24 14.73 -1.28
C MET A 154 7.55 15.07 -2.74
N GLU A 155 7.15 16.26 -3.22
CA GLU A 155 7.47 16.67 -4.59
C GLU A 155 8.98 16.83 -4.84
N GLN A 156 9.76 17.14 -3.81
CA GLN A 156 11.22 17.27 -3.90
C GLN A 156 11.93 15.93 -4.18
N ILE A 157 11.23 14.79 -4.04
CA ILE A 157 11.73 13.46 -4.45
C ILE A 157 12.20 13.48 -5.91
N ARG A 158 11.54 14.27 -6.76
CA ARG A 158 11.90 14.41 -8.18
C ARG A 158 13.33 14.91 -8.38
N ASP A 159 13.81 15.76 -7.47
CA ASP A 159 15.09 16.43 -7.57
C ASP A 159 16.19 15.70 -6.79
N TYR A 160 15.89 15.23 -5.57
CA TYR A 160 16.89 14.64 -4.68
C TYR A 160 16.97 13.11 -4.72
N LEU A 161 15.92 12.45 -5.19
CA LEU A 161 15.81 11.00 -5.28
C LEU A 161 15.35 10.55 -6.68
N PRO A 162 15.96 11.07 -7.78
CA PRO A 162 15.44 10.84 -9.11
C PRO A 162 15.41 9.36 -9.49
N ASP A 163 16.38 8.56 -9.01
CA ASP A 163 16.55 7.15 -9.35
C ASP A 163 16.00 6.18 -8.28
N ASP A 164 15.39 6.69 -7.21
CA ASP A 164 14.86 5.85 -6.12
C ASP A 164 13.40 5.47 -6.40
N GLY A 165 13.20 4.27 -6.95
CA GLY A 165 11.88 3.77 -7.33
C GLY A 165 10.88 3.66 -6.16
N GLY A 166 11.36 3.45 -4.94
CA GLY A 166 10.51 3.42 -3.74
C GLY A 166 9.99 4.81 -3.38
N ALA A 167 10.88 5.82 -3.44
CA ALA A 167 10.49 7.20 -3.22
C ALA A 167 9.49 7.72 -4.27
N TRP A 168 9.67 7.35 -5.54
CA TRP A 168 8.69 7.66 -6.59
C TRP A 168 7.34 6.97 -6.36
N GLY A 169 7.34 5.77 -5.76
CA GLY A 169 6.12 5.07 -5.34
C GLY A 169 5.32 5.88 -4.31
N LEU A 170 5.98 6.46 -3.30
CA LEU A 170 5.30 7.38 -2.36
C LEU A 170 4.66 8.55 -3.10
N LEU A 171 5.43 9.22 -3.97
CA LEU A 171 4.92 10.39 -4.67
C LEU A 171 3.72 10.01 -5.55
N TYR A 172 3.73 8.83 -6.16
CA TYR A 172 2.60 8.28 -6.90
C TYR A 172 1.36 8.12 -6.00
N GLU A 173 1.47 7.49 -4.82
CA GLU A 173 0.34 7.32 -3.89
C GLU A 173 -0.17 8.65 -3.33
N ALA A 174 0.73 9.59 -3.06
CA ALA A 174 0.36 10.95 -2.66
C ALA A 174 -0.44 11.68 -3.74
N LEU A 175 -0.09 11.50 -5.02
CA LEU A 175 -0.81 12.09 -6.15
C LEU A 175 -2.16 11.41 -6.38
N VAL A 176 -2.22 10.09 -6.21
CA VAL A 176 -3.46 9.30 -6.15
C VAL A 176 -4.41 9.89 -5.10
N TYR A 177 -3.91 10.07 -3.87
CA TYR A 177 -4.68 10.58 -2.74
C TYR A 177 -5.26 11.96 -3.02
N ARG A 178 -4.47 12.83 -3.66
CA ARG A 178 -4.88 14.18 -4.08
C ARG A 178 -5.77 14.19 -5.33
N LYS A 179 -5.94 13.06 -6.00
CA LYS A 179 -6.59 12.95 -7.31
C LYS A 179 -5.93 13.85 -8.36
N ASP A 180 -4.61 14.05 -8.26
CA ASP A 180 -3.81 14.77 -9.26
C ASP A 180 -3.32 13.80 -10.33
N TYR A 181 -4.27 13.37 -11.17
CA TYR A 181 -4.06 12.36 -12.20
C TYR A 181 -3.04 12.79 -13.26
N ALA A 182 -2.91 14.09 -13.52
CA ALA A 182 -1.96 14.61 -14.51
C ALA A 182 -0.51 14.43 -14.05
N ASN A 183 -0.22 14.73 -12.78
CA ASN A 183 1.11 14.46 -12.23
C ASN A 183 1.30 12.97 -11.89
N GLN A 184 0.24 12.23 -11.57
CA GLN A 184 0.30 10.78 -11.42
C GLN A 184 0.82 10.09 -12.70
N LEU A 185 0.35 10.51 -13.89
CA LEU A 185 0.87 10.00 -15.16
C LEU A 185 2.38 10.22 -15.32
N LYS A 186 2.90 11.37 -14.91
CA LYS A 186 4.35 11.63 -14.94
C LYS A 186 5.12 10.70 -14.01
N CYS A 187 4.56 10.40 -12.83
CA CYS A 187 5.13 9.41 -11.92
C CYS A 187 5.11 8.00 -12.51
N LEU A 188 4.03 7.60 -13.19
CA LEU A 188 3.94 6.33 -13.90
C LEU A 188 4.97 6.23 -15.03
N ASP A 189 5.17 7.30 -15.81
CA ASP A 189 6.20 7.35 -16.86
C ASP A 189 7.60 7.17 -16.26
N ARG A 190 7.89 7.86 -15.16
CA ARG A 190 9.17 7.72 -14.46
C ARG A 190 9.36 6.32 -13.88
N GLY A 191 8.33 5.79 -13.22
CA GLY A 191 8.34 4.43 -12.67
C GLY A 191 8.55 3.37 -13.74
N LYS A 192 7.93 3.52 -14.92
CA LYS A 192 8.17 2.65 -16.08
C LYS A 192 9.63 2.70 -16.52
N GLY A 193 10.22 3.90 -16.60
CA GLY A 193 11.64 4.07 -16.91
C GLY A 193 12.60 3.52 -15.85
N LEU A 194 12.14 3.35 -14.61
CA LEU A 194 12.84 2.71 -13.50
C LEU A 194 12.45 1.24 -13.30
N GLU A 195 11.71 0.65 -14.24
CA GLU A 195 11.24 -0.75 -14.20
C GLU A 195 10.44 -1.10 -12.93
N GLN A 196 9.70 -0.14 -12.38
CA GLN A 196 8.94 -0.31 -11.15
C GLN A 196 7.60 -1.01 -11.40
N ARG A 197 7.29 -2.03 -10.58
CA ARG A 197 6.05 -2.82 -10.70
C ARG A 197 4.77 -2.01 -10.49
N TRP A 198 4.82 -1.00 -9.61
CA TRP A 198 3.68 -0.12 -9.35
C TRP A 198 3.32 0.76 -10.56
N ALA A 199 4.26 0.97 -11.51
CA ALA A 199 4.02 1.67 -12.77
C ALA A 199 3.31 0.77 -13.80
N SER A 200 2.15 0.26 -13.42
CA SER A 200 1.37 -0.70 -14.19
C SER A 200 0.45 -0.01 -15.20
N VAL A 201 0.08 -0.73 -16.26
CA VAL A 201 -0.91 -0.25 -17.25
C VAL A 201 -2.26 0.07 -16.59
N GLN A 202 -2.65 -0.64 -15.52
CA GLN A 202 -3.83 -0.31 -14.72
C GLN A 202 -3.72 1.09 -14.08
N GLY A 203 -2.53 1.47 -13.60
CA GLY A 203 -2.29 2.82 -13.07
C GLY A 203 -2.54 3.89 -14.14
N TYR A 204 -2.08 3.67 -15.37
CA TYR A 204 -2.37 4.57 -16.50
C TYR A 204 -3.88 4.63 -16.79
N THR A 205 -4.55 3.49 -16.82
CA THR A 205 -6.01 3.41 -17.01
C THR A 205 -6.74 4.25 -15.96
N ASN A 206 -6.44 4.04 -14.67
CA ASN A 206 -7.04 4.79 -13.57
C ASN A 206 -6.83 6.31 -13.72
N ALA A 207 -5.60 6.73 -14.03
CA ALA A 207 -5.26 8.14 -14.21
C ALA A 207 -6.02 8.78 -15.38
N TYR A 208 -6.09 8.10 -16.54
CA TYR A 208 -6.84 8.61 -17.69
C TYR A 208 -8.36 8.65 -17.44
N VAL A 209 -8.92 7.69 -16.71
CA VAL A 209 -10.32 7.78 -16.27
C VAL A 209 -10.52 8.99 -15.36
N GLY A 210 -9.60 9.23 -14.42
CA GLY A 210 -9.62 10.40 -13.54
C GLY A 210 -9.53 11.74 -14.27
N LEU A 211 -8.83 11.78 -15.41
CA LEU A 211 -8.78 12.95 -16.31
C LEU A 211 -10.02 13.09 -17.20
N GLY A 212 -10.90 12.08 -17.25
CA GLY A 212 -12.05 12.03 -18.16
C GLY A 212 -11.70 11.59 -19.59
N ASP A 213 -10.46 11.15 -19.84
CA ASP A 213 -9.97 10.67 -21.13
C ASP A 213 -10.30 9.19 -21.34
N TYR A 214 -11.60 8.86 -21.27
CA TYR A 214 -12.10 7.48 -21.29
C TYR A 214 -11.69 6.67 -22.52
N ALA A 215 -11.53 7.32 -23.67
CA ALA A 215 -11.05 6.67 -24.88
C ALA A 215 -9.60 6.18 -24.73
N VAL A 216 -8.73 7.00 -24.12
CA VAL A 216 -7.33 6.65 -23.86
C VAL A 216 -7.25 5.59 -22.78
N ALA A 217 -8.05 5.70 -21.72
CA ALA A 217 -8.13 4.70 -20.67
C ALA A 217 -8.49 3.31 -21.23
N ARG A 218 -9.49 3.22 -22.12
CA ARG A 218 -9.84 1.96 -22.78
C ARG A 218 -8.72 1.42 -23.67
N ALA A 219 -8.05 2.28 -24.43
CA ALA A 219 -6.91 1.85 -25.24
C ALA A 219 -5.75 1.30 -24.37
N LYS A 220 -5.49 1.92 -23.22
CA LYS A 220 -4.51 1.42 -22.24
C LYS A 220 -4.93 0.09 -21.65
N LEU A 221 -6.21 -0.08 -21.34
CA LEU A 221 -6.72 -1.36 -20.88
C LEU A 221 -6.53 -2.47 -21.93
N GLU A 222 -6.77 -2.20 -23.21
CA GLU A 222 -6.52 -3.18 -24.28
C GLU A 222 -5.02 -3.53 -24.39
N GLU A 223 -4.12 -2.56 -24.27
CA GLU A 223 -2.65 -2.80 -24.20
C GLU A 223 -2.29 -3.74 -23.05
N MET A 224 -2.87 -3.55 -21.86
CA MET A 224 -2.67 -4.46 -20.72
C MET A 224 -3.15 -5.88 -21.01
N LEU A 225 -4.31 -6.03 -21.66
CA LEU A 225 -4.87 -7.34 -21.98
C LEU A 225 -4.00 -8.05 -23.03
N ASP A 226 -3.55 -7.33 -24.06
CA ASP A 226 -2.63 -7.85 -25.08
C ASP A 226 -1.32 -8.33 -24.46
N GLU A 227 -0.70 -7.53 -23.58
CA GLU A 227 0.52 -7.91 -22.87
C GLU A 227 0.33 -9.17 -22.02
N ARG A 228 -0.78 -9.26 -21.27
CA ARG A 228 -1.05 -10.40 -20.38
C ARG A 228 -1.40 -11.68 -21.13
N ILE A 229 -2.01 -11.57 -22.31
CA ILE A 229 -2.24 -12.73 -23.18
C ILE A 229 -0.92 -13.17 -23.82
N ALA A 230 -0.08 -12.22 -24.26
CA ALA A 230 1.18 -12.53 -24.91
C ALA A 230 2.21 -13.21 -23.99
N ASP A 231 2.08 -13.03 -22.67
CA ASP A 231 2.96 -13.64 -21.66
C ASP A 231 2.30 -14.75 -20.83
N ASP A 232 1.19 -15.31 -21.32
CA ASP A 232 0.45 -16.43 -20.72
C ASP A 232 -0.06 -16.16 -19.28
N ARG A 233 -0.25 -14.88 -18.91
CA ARG A 233 -0.87 -14.48 -17.63
C ARG A 233 -2.37 -14.24 -17.73
N LEU A 234 -2.96 -14.36 -18.92
CA LEU A 234 -4.39 -14.25 -19.18
C LEU A 234 -4.79 -15.15 -20.35
N GLU A 235 -5.72 -16.07 -20.12
CA GLU A 235 -6.33 -16.85 -21.20
C GLU A 235 -7.15 -15.94 -22.13
N PRO A 236 -7.05 -16.08 -23.47
CA PRO A 236 -7.76 -15.22 -24.42
C PRO A 236 -9.27 -15.16 -24.21
N GLU A 237 -9.89 -16.25 -23.78
CA GLU A 237 -11.34 -16.37 -23.53
C GLU A 237 -11.77 -15.47 -22.35
N MET A 238 -10.87 -15.23 -21.39
CA MET A 238 -11.14 -14.36 -20.23
C MET A 238 -10.98 -12.87 -20.57
N ARG A 239 -10.59 -12.52 -21.81
CA ARG A 239 -10.30 -11.13 -22.20
C ARG A 239 -11.47 -10.20 -21.90
N GLU A 240 -12.68 -10.58 -22.31
CA GLU A 240 -13.85 -9.74 -22.16
C GLU A 240 -14.21 -9.51 -20.69
N GLU A 241 -14.16 -10.58 -19.88
CA GLU A 241 -14.46 -10.53 -18.45
C GLU A 241 -13.48 -9.61 -17.73
N VAL A 242 -12.18 -9.81 -17.97
CA VAL A 242 -11.15 -8.97 -17.38
C VAL A 242 -11.27 -7.53 -17.89
N ARG A 243 -11.63 -7.30 -19.16
CA ARG A 243 -11.88 -5.95 -19.69
C ARG A 243 -12.99 -5.24 -18.93
N LEU A 244 -14.17 -5.85 -18.81
CA LEU A 244 -15.31 -5.22 -18.14
C LEU A 244 -14.99 -4.94 -16.67
N TYR A 245 -14.43 -5.93 -15.97
CA TYR A 245 -14.07 -5.80 -14.56
C TYR A 245 -13.02 -4.69 -14.33
N ARG A 246 -11.94 -4.67 -15.12
CA ARG A 246 -10.85 -3.69 -14.96
C ARG A 246 -11.26 -2.29 -15.35
N TYR A 247 -12.15 -2.14 -16.34
CA TYR A 247 -12.70 -0.83 -16.67
C TYR A 247 -13.67 -0.34 -15.59
N PHE A 248 -14.55 -1.22 -15.08
CA PHE A 248 -15.44 -0.88 -13.98
C PHE A 248 -14.67 -0.44 -12.74
N THR A 249 -13.67 -1.20 -12.31
CA THR A 249 -12.86 -0.85 -11.13
C THR A 249 -12.09 0.46 -11.32
N ALA A 250 -11.61 0.78 -12.53
CA ALA A 250 -11.02 2.10 -12.82
C ALA A 250 -12.03 3.26 -12.71
N LEU A 251 -13.27 3.04 -13.15
CA LEU A 251 -14.36 4.01 -13.05
C LEU A 251 -14.82 4.21 -11.60
N GLU A 252 -14.98 3.13 -10.87
CA GLU A 252 -15.31 3.12 -9.44
C GLU A 252 -14.23 3.84 -8.63
N TYR A 253 -12.96 3.51 -8.87
CA TYR A 253 -11.81 4.10 -8.17
C TYR A 253 -11.80 5.64 -8.21
N VAL A 254 -12.23 6.26 -9.31
CA VAL A 254 -12.31 7.73 -9.40
C VAL A 254 -13.71 8.29 -9.19
N GLY A 255 -14.72 7.43 -8.97
CA GLY A 255 -16.12 7.82 -8.82
C GLY A 255 -16.78 8.33 -10.11
N ALA A 256 -16.33 7.86 -11.29
CA ALA A 256 -16.85 8.25 -12.60
C ALA A 256 -18.18 7.53 -12.94
N TRP A 257 -19.16 7.63 -12.06
CA TRP A 257 -20.41 6.86 -12.12
C TRP A 257 -21.27 7.13 -13.35
N ASP A 258 -21.29 8.37 -13.85
CA ASP A 258 -22.02 8.69 -15.07
C ASP A 258 -21.41 8.04 -16.32
N GLU A 259 -20.07 7.90 -16.38
CA GLU A 259 -19.42 7.13 -17.45
C GLU A 259 -19.67 5.63 -17.28
N ALA A 260 -19.60 5.10 -16.06
CA ALA A 260 -19.94 3.70 -15.81
C ALA A 260 -21.38 3.39 -16.28
N ILE A 261 -22.35 4.25 -15.93
CA ILE A 261 -23.73 4.12 -16.40
C ILE A 261 -23.79 4.18 -17.93
N ARG A 262 -23.11 5.14 -18.57
CA ARG A 262 -23.11 5.28 -20.03
C ARG A 262 -22.57 4.02 -20.70
N TYR A 263 -21.42 3.53 -20.26
CA TYR A 263 -20.72 2.40 -20.84
C TYR A 263 -21.52 1.09 -20.68
N PHE A 264 -21.88 0.72 -19.45
CA PHE A 264 -22.56 -0.55 -19.18
C PHE A 264 -24.02 -0.58 -19.65
N LYS A 265 -24.67 0.59 -19.81
CA LYS A 265 -25.99 0.65 -20.45
C LYS A 265 -25.92 0.38 -21.96
N SER A 266 -24.82 0.73 -22.61
CA SER A 266 -24.61 0.47 -24.04
C SER A 266 -23.99 -0.89 -24.34
N TYR A 267 -23.63 -1.67 -23.31
CA TYR A 267 -23.06 -2.99 -23.49
C TYR A 267 -24.12 -3.96 -24.06
N ASP A 268 -23.77 -4.63 -25.16
CA ASP A 268 -24.65 -5.52 -25.93
C ASP A 268 -24.13 -6.96 -26.00
N GLY A 269 -23.02 -7.28 -25.33
CA GLY A 269 -22.48 -8.63 -25.29
C GLY A 269 -23.35 -9.58 -24.46
N GLU A 270 -23.79 -10.69 -25.04
CA GLU A 270 -24.69 -11.64 -24.38
C GLU A 270 -24.01 -12.39 -23.22
N GLU A 271 -22.76 -12.83 -23.42
CA GLU A 271 -22.04 -13.70 -22.49
C GLU A 271 -21.85 -13.09 -21.09
N LEU A 272 -21.54 -11.79 -21.04
CA LEU A 272 -21.33 -11.06 -19.78
C LEU A 272 -22.44 -10.05 -19.50
N ALA A 273 -23.62 -10.24 -20.10
CA ALA A 273 -24.76 -9.36 -19.89
C ALA A 273 -25.10 -9.25 -18.39
N THR A 274 -25.04 -10.36 -17.66
CA THR A 274 -25.28 -10.40 -16.21
C THR A 274 -24.28 -9.53 -15.44
N SER A 275 -22.97 -9.71 -15.65
CA SER A 275 -21.93 -8.91 -14.99
C SER A 275 -22.06 -7.41 -15.31
N ALA A 276 -22.33 -7.08 -16.58
CA ALA A 276 -22.58 -5.70 -16.98
C ALA A 276 -23.79 -5.08 -16.27
N LYS A 277 -24.86 -5.86 -16.02
CA LYS A 277 -26.03 -5.39 -15.25
C LYS A 277 -25.70 -5.17 -13.78
N ILE A 278 -24.85 -6.00 -13.17
CA ILE A 278 -24.39 -5.82 -11.79
C ILE A 278 -23.58 -4.53 -11.68
N TYR A 279 -22.58 -4.34 -12.55
CA TYR A 279 -21.79 -3.10 -12.59
C TYR A 279 -22.66 -1.86 -12.82
N LEU A 280 -23.67 -1.96 -13.70
CA LEU A 280 -24.64 -0.90 -13.91
C LEU A 280 -25.49 -0.62 -12.66
N ALA A 281 -25.89 -1.66 -11.91
CA ALA A 281 -26.61 -1.51 -10.66
C ALA A 281 -25.77 -0.77 -9.61
N THR A 282 -24.51 -1.16 -9.42
CA THR A 282 -23.57 -0.51 -8.51
C THR A 282 -23.35 0.97 -8.90
N ALA A 283 -23.17 1.26 -10.19
CA ALA A 283 -23.03 2.63 -10.67
C ALA A 283 -24.30 3.48 -10.46
N TYR A 284 -25.50 2.89 -10.63
CA TYR A 284 -26.75 3.57 -10.31
C TYR A 284 -26.90 3.84 -8.82
N LEU A 285 -26.55 2.87 -7.98
CA LEU A 285 -26.65 3.00 -6.53
C LEU A 285 -25.76 4.13 -6.02
N ASN A 286 -24.49 4.13 -6.41
CA ASN A 286 -23.51 5.18 -6.07
C ASN A 286 -23.85 6.56 -6.67
N SER A 287 -24.70 6.60 -7.71
CA SER A 287 -25.29 7.84 -8.25
C SER A 287 -26.59 8.27 -7.54
N GLY A 288 -26.98 7.62 -6.44
CA GLY A 288 -28.24 7.88 -5.72
C GLY A 288 -29.51 7.44 -6.44
N LYS A 289 -29.39 6.65 -7.53
CA LYS A 289 -30.52 6.24 -8.40
C LYS A 289 -31.06 4.86 -7.97
N LYS A 290 -31.46 4.70 -6.71
CA LYS A 290 -31.87 3.41 -6.08
C LYS A 290 -32.88 2.60 -6.90
N ASN A 291 -33.93 3.23 -7.42
CA ASN A 291 -34.93 2.54 -8.26
C ASN A 291 -34.33 1.94 -9.54
N LYS A 292 -33.33 2.60 -10.14
CA LYS A 292 -32.64 2.11 -11.33
C LYS A 292 -31.64 1.01 -10.99
N ALA A 293 -31.00 1.09 -9.82
CA ALA A 293 -30.15 0.02 -9.30
C ALA A 293 -30.95 -1.28 -9.12
N ILE A 294 -32.10 -1.20 -8.44
CA ILE A 294 -33.03 -2.34 -8.29
C ILE A 294 -33.43 -2.90 -9.65
N LYS A 295 -33.82 -2.05 -10.61
CA LYS A 295 -34.20 -2.55 -11.94
C LYS A 295 -33.04 -3.24 -12.66
N ALA A 296 -31.82 -2.74 -12.53
CA ALA A 296 -30.64 -3.39 -13.11
C ALA A 296 -30.35 -4.75 -12.46
N LEU A 297 -30.56 -4.90 -11.15
CA LEU A 297 -30.47 -6.20 -10.47
C LEU A 297 -31.61 -7.15 -10.86
N GLU A 298 -32.83 -6.65 -11.03
CA GLU A 298 -33.95 -7.43 -11.59
C GLU A 298 -33.58 -7.93 -13.00
N ASP A 299 -33.04 -7.07 -13.86
CA ASP A 299 -32.56 -7.46 -15.20
C ASP A 299 -31.44 -8.52 -15.11
N ALA A 300 -30.51 -8.40 -14.14
CA ALA A 300 -29.45 -9.40 -13.93
C ALA A 300 -30.04 -10.75 -13.49
N ALA A 301 -31.03 -10.74 -12.60
CA ALA A 301 -31.75 -11.94 -12.19
C ALA A 301 -32.53 -12.57 -13.35
N GLU A 302 -33.18 -11.78 -14.20
CA GLU A 302 -33.83 -12.28 -15.42
C GLU A 302 -32.84 -12.96 -16.39
N LEU A 303 -31.57 -12.55 -16.37
CA LEU A 303 -30.46 -13.15 -17.13
C LEU A 303 -29.79 -14.34 -16.42
N GLY A 304 -30.33 -14.80 -15.28
CA GLY A 304 -29.85 -15.98 -14.58
C GLY A 304 -28.85 -15.72 -13.46
N PHE A 305 -28.64 -14.46 -13.04
CA PHE A 305 -27.86 -14.20 -11.83
C PHE A 305 -28.44 -14.93 -10.61
N ASP A 306 -27.60 -15.65 -9.87
CA ASP A 306 -28.03 -16.64 -8.89
C ASP A 306 -27.28 -16.57 -7.53
N THR A 307 -26.43 -15.57 -7.35
CA THR A 307 -25.60 -15.46 -6.15
C THR A 307 -26.17 -14.43 -5.18
N ALA A 308 -27.20 -14.83 -4.45
CA ALA A 308 -27.88 -13.96 -3.47
C ALA A 308 -26.94 -13.46 -2.36
N SER A 309 -25.93 -14.25 -1.97
CA SER A 309 -24.92 -13.84 -0.98
C SER A 309 -24.09 -12.65 -1.46
N GLU A 310 -23.86 -12.52 -2.77
CA GLU A 310 -23.17 -11.34 -3.33
C GLU A 310 -23.99 -10.05 -3.12
N LEU A 311 -25.31 -10.16 -3.01
CA LEU A 311 -26.18 -9.01 -2.76
C LEU A 311 -26.38 -8.69 -1.27
N THR A 312 -26.21 -9.67 -0.37
CA THR A 312 -26.55 -9.51 1.06
C THR A 312 -25.36 -9.47 2.00
N ASP A 313 -24.22 -10.05 1.61
CA ASP A 313 -23.12 -10.31 2.56
C ASP A 313 -21.95 -9.33 2.39
N TYR A 314 -21.85 -8.63 1.25
CA TYR A 314 -20.71 -7.76 0.92
C TYR A 314 -20.96 -6.26 1.17
N GLY A 315 -22.11 -5.86 1.69
CA GLY A 315 -22.39 -4.46 2.07
C GLY A 315 -22.70 -3.52 0.90
N ASP A 316 -22.25 -3.82 -0.32
CA ASP A 316 -22.38 -2.97 -1.51
C ASP A 316 -23.82 -2.53 -1.81
N PHE A 317 -24.82 -3.32 -1.38
CA PHE A 317 -26.23 -3.08 -1.62
C PHE A 317 -27.06 -2.90 -0.34
N ASP A 318 -26.44 -2.69 0.81
CA ASP A 318 -27.14 -2.48 2.10
C ASP A 318 -28.19 -1.37 2.00
N ASP A 319 -27.85 -0.32 1.27
CA ASP A 319 -28.69 0.84 0.98
C ASP A 319 -29.98 0.52 0.21
N LEU A 320 -30.09 -0.69 -0.34
CA LEU A 320 -31.25 -1.19 -1.06
C LEU A 320 -32.12 -2.15 -0.23
N MET A 321 -31.67 -2.60 0.95
CA MET A 321 -32.38 -3.64 1.73
C MET A 321 -33.77 -3.21 2.16
N ASP A 322 -33.97 -1.92 2.48
CA ASP A 322 -35.27 -1.35 2.85
C ASP A 322 -36.16 -1.03 1.63
N HIS A 323 -35.67 -1.27 0.41
CA HIS A 323 -36.44 -1.00 -0.79
C HIS A 323 -37.60 -2.01 -0.90
N ARG A 324 -38.82 -1.53 -1.20
CA ARG A 324 -40.05 -2.36 -1.25
C ARG A 324 -40.02 -3.59 -2.17
N LYS A 325 -39.05 -3.67 -3.07
CA LYS A 325 -38.86 -4.78 -4.02
C LYS A 325 -37.68 -5.69 -3.68
N TRP A 326 -36.94 -5.37 -2.62
CA TRP A 326 -35.71 -6.07 -2.26
C TRP A 326 -35.98 -7.56 -1.97
N ASP A 327 -36.97 -7.85 -1.14
CA ASP A 327 -37.34 -9.23 -0.80
C ASP A 327 -37.73 -10.05 -2.03
N ASP A 328 -38.51 -9.45 -2.95
CA ASP A 328 -38.90 -10.09 -4.21
C ASP A 328 -37.68 -10.38 -5.11
N LEU A 329 -36.75 -9.42 -5.22
CA LEU A 329 -35.50 -9.58 -5.96
C LEU A 329 -34.65 -10.72 -5.37
N ILE A 330 -34.44 -10.73 -4.05
CA ILE A 330 -33.65 -11.77 -3.38
C ILE A 330 -34.31 -13.15 -3.53
N ALA A 331 -35.64 -13.22 -3.45
CA ALA A 331 -36.36 -14.46 -3.72
C ALA A 331 -36.14 -14.95 -5.16
N SER A 332 -36.17 -14.05 -6.15
CA SER A 332 -35.89 -14.37 -7.55
C SER A 332 -34.48 -14.91 -7.76
N VAL A 333 -33.45 -14.25 -7.21
CA VAL A 333 -32.06 -14.69 -7.33
C VAL A 333 -31.83 -16.05 -6.66
N LYS A 334 -32.45 -16.28 -5.48
CA LYS A 334 -32.41 -17.59 -4.82
C LYS A 334 -33.10 -18.68 -5.64
N GLN A 335 -34.21 -18.36 -6.31
CA GLN A 335 -34.91 -19.29 -7.18
C GLN A 335 -34.05 -19.65 -8.40
N ASN A 336 -33.41 -18.67 -9.05
CA ASN A 336 -32.45 -18.93 -10.13
C ASN A 336 -31.36 -19.92 -9.71
N ARG A 337 -30.85 -19.79 -8.48
CA ARG A 337 -29.87 -20.73 -7.92
C ARG A 337 -30.43 -22.14 -7.82
N ILE A 338 -31.68 -22.30 -7.40
CA ILE A 338 -32.32 -23.63 -7.33
C ILE A 338 -32.47 -24.20 -8.75
N ASP A 339 -32.95 -23.39 -9.68
CA ASP A 339 -33.29 -23.82 -11.04
C ASP A 339 -32.06 -24.24 -11.84
N SER A 340 -30.94 -23.52 -11.69
CA SER A 340 -29.66 -23.82 -12.36
C SER A 340 -28.79 -24.85 -11.62
N ALA A 341 -29.31 -25.48 -10.57
CA ALA A 341 -28.58 -26.51 -9.83
C ALA A 341 -28.18 -27.75 -10.66
N PRO A 342 -28.99 -28.25 -11.60
CA PRO A 342 -28.60 -29.34 -12.49
C PRO A 342 -27.39 -28.98 -13.36
N GLU A 343 -27.39 -27.81 -13.99
CA GLU A 343 -26.34 -27.32 -14.87
C GLU A 343 -25.03 -27.14 -14.11
N ARG A 344 -25.05 -26.44 -12.96
CA ARG A 344 -23.84 -26.29 -12.13
C ARG A 344 -23.28 -27.62 -11.64
N ARG A 345 -24.14 -28.59 -11.32
CA ARG A 345 -23.69 -29.95 -10.97
C ARG A 345 -23.02 -30.63 -12.15
N ALA A 346 -23.57 -30.49 -13.37
CA ALA A 346 -22.97 -31.04 -14.57
C ALA A 346 -21.60 -30.41 -14.88
N GLU A 347 -21.47 -29.09 -14.76
CA GLU A 347 -20.19 -28.38 -14.94
C GLU A 347 -19.14 -28.80 -13.91
N LEU A 348 -19.51 -28.89 -12.63
CA LEU A 348 -18.60 -29.37 -11.58
C LEU A 348 -18.15 -30.81 -11.81
N LEU A 349 -19.04 -31.66 -12.33
CA LEU A 349 -18.70 -33.04 -12.70
C LEU A 349 -17.76 -33.08 -13.91
N ALA A 350 -18.01 -32.28 -14.95
CA ALA A 350 -17.14 -32.16 -16.11
C ALA A 350 -15.73 -31.71 -15.71
N LYS A 351 -15.61 -30.63 -14.92
CA LYS A 351 -14.33 -30.13 -14.39
C LYS A 351 -13.58 -31.17 -13.54
N ARG A 352 -14.28 -32.06 -12.84
CA ARG A 352 -13.68 -33.16 -12.08
C ARG A 352 -13.23 -34.33 -12.95
N MET A 353 -13.84 -34.53 -14.10
CA MET A 353 -13.48 -35.61 -15.03
C MET A 353 -12.26 -35.27 -15.91
N ASP A 354 -11.98 -33.98 -16.12
CA ASP A 354 -10.80 -33.51 -16.86
C ASP A 354 -9.52 -33.46 -16.00
N LEU A 355 -9.63 -33.60 -14.68
CA LEU A 355 -8.48 -33.80 -13.80
C LEU A 355 -8.11 -35.29 -13.77
N ALA A 356 -6.93 -35.65 -14.29
CA ALA A 356 -6.41 -37.00 -14.17
C ALA A 356 -6.46 -37.46 -12.71
N ALA A 357 -6.96 -38.68 -12.47
CA ALA A 357 -6.99 -39.26 -11.13
C ALA A 357 -5.57 -39.27 -10.52
N PRO A 358 -5.44 -38.99 -9.21
CA PRO A 358 -4.13 -38.90 -8.54
C PRO A 358 -3.30 -40.18 -8.62
#